data_AF-A0A6P5ZYN8-F1
#
_entry.id   AF-A0A6P5ZYN8-F1
#
_cell.length_a   1.000
_cell.length_b   1.000
_cell.length_c   1.000
_cell.angle_alpha   90.00
_cell.angle_beta   90.00
_cell.angle_gamma   90.00
#
_symmetry.space_group_name_H-M   'P 1'
#
loop_
_entity.id
_entity.type
_entity.pdbx_description
1 polymer ?
#
loop_
_entity_poly.entity_id
_entity_poly.type
_entity_poly.pdbx_seq_one_letter_code
_entity_poly.pdbx_strand_id
1 'polypeptide(L)'
;MSTAFSAAKFTSPPFPLRSHDKPLFDPLKIPNATSPFLGSTRKIRRSSSTKLNLHRRSGTVVAVSDVVKEKKSKSTSSLLITKEEGLELYEDMVLGRAFEDMCAQMYYRGKMFGFVHLYNGQEAVSTGFIKLLKQQDSVVSTYRDHVHALSKGVPARAVMSELFGKTTGCCRGQGGSMHMFSSEHNLLGGFAFIGEGIPVATGAAFTSKYKREVLKEADCDHVTLAFFGDGTCNNGQFFECLNMAALWKLPIVFVVENNLWAIGMSHLRATSDPQIYKKGPAFGMPGIHVDGMDVLKVREVAKEAIARARRGEGPTLVECETYRFRGHSLADPDELRDPVFDDETRTTCMCHGTGYPLILHSLGQ
;
A
#
# COMPACT_ATOMS: atom_id res chain seq x y z
N MET A 1 12.42 49.07 -11.49
CA MET A 1 12.80 49.05 -12.91
C MET A 1 12.92 47.59 -13.32
N SER A 2 11.83 46.88 -13.58
CA SER A 2 11.17 46.66 -14.88
C SER A 2 12.13 46.33 -16.03
N THR A 3 12.23 45.05 -16.39
CA THR A 3 12.40 44.59 -17.76
C THR A 3 11.65 43.28 -17.94
N ALA A 4 10.60 43.33 -18.76
CA ALA A 4 9.69 42.25 -19.10
C ALA A 4 10.27 41.34 -20.19
N PHE A 5 10.03 40.03 -20.07
CA PHE A 5 10.23 39.07 -21.16
C PHE A 5 8.93 38.96 -21.98
N SER A 6 9.04 39.23 -23.28
CA SER A 6 7.96 39.20 -24.27
C SER A 6 7.85 37.81 -24.90
N ALA A 7 6.63 37.25 -24.90
CA ALA A 7 6.31 35.99 -25.57
C ALA A 7 6.06 36.23 -27.07
N ALA A 8 6.83 35.58 -27.94
CA ALA A 8 6.60 35.60 -29.38
C ALA A 8 5.61 34.49 -29.77
N LYS A 9 4.46 34.90 -30.32
CA LYS A 9 3.47 34.07 -30.99
C LYS A 9 4.01 33.65 -32.36
N PHE A 10 3.99 32.36 -32.68
CA PHE A 10 4.08 31.87 -34.06
C PHE A 10 2.68 31.44 -34.52
N THR A 11 2.14 32.20 -35.46
CA THR A 11 0.94 31.88 -36.25
C THR A 11 1.39 31.54 -37.66
N SER A 12 0.96 30.40 -38.19
CA SER A 12 1.04 30.09 -39.63
C SER A 12 -0.38 29.80 -40.18
N PRO A 13 -0.73 30.28 -41.39
CA PRO A 13 -2.09 30.29 -41.93
C PRO A 13 -2.51 28.96 -42.61
N PRO A 14 -3.82 28.77 -42.91
CA PRO A 14 -4.38 27.51 -43.44
C PRO A 14 -4.51 27.50 -44.98
N PHE A 15 -4.84 26.31 -45.54
CA PHE A 15 -5.66 26.01 -46.76
C PHE A 15 -5.08 24.86 -47.63
N PRO A 16 -5.87 24.14 -48.47
CA PRO A 16 -7.32 23.98 -48.53
C PRO A 16 -7.84 22.50 -48.67
N LEU A 17 -9.16 22.36 -48.58
CA LEU A 17 -10.00 21.17 -48.82
C LEU A 17 -10.17 20.81 -50.32
N ARG A 18 -10.29 19.49 -50.60
CA ARG A 18 -11.11 18.84 -51.67
C ARG A 18 -11.32 17.37 -51.24
N SER A 19 -12.48 16.85 -50.85
CA SER A 19 -13.83 16.72 -51.44
C SER A 19 -14.05 15.43 -52.27
N HIS A 20 -14.93 14.56 -51.76
CA HIS A 20 -15.71 13.47 -52.40
C HIS A 20 -14.90 12.29 -53.00
N ASP A 21 -15.10 11.02 -52.60
CA ASP A 21 -16.33 10.25 -52.74
C ASP A 21 -16.50 9.07 -51.74
N LYS A 22 -17.71 8.50 -51.77
CA LYS A 22 -18.48 7.69 -50.81
C LYS A 22 -18.10 6.17 -50.72
N PRO A 23 -18.78 5.37 -49.84
CA PRO A 23 -18.17 4.32 -49.01
C PRO A 23 -18.46 2.89 -49.51
N LEU A 24 -17.81 1.89 -48.91
CA LEU A 24 -18.35 0.53 -48.74
C LEU A 24 -17.44 -0.29 -47.81
N PHE A 25 -17.86 -0.50 -46.56
CA PHE A 25 -17.46 -1.69 -45.80
C PHE A 25 -18.69 -2.24 -45.08
N ASP A 26 -19.06 -3.44 -45.52
CA ASP A 26 -20.17 -4.28 -45.11
C ASP A 26 -19.72 -5.17 -43.93
N PRO A 27 -20.39 -5.15 -42.75
CA PRO A 27 -19.94 -5.84 -41.54
C PRO A 27 -20.37 -7.32 -41.50
N LEU A 28 -20.33 -8.05 -42.62
CA LEU A 28 -20.64 -9.49 -42.67
C LEU A 28 -19.73 -10.24 -43.67
N LYS A 29 -18.40 -10.23 -43.49
CA LYS A 29 -17.50 -11.21 -44.14
C LYS A 29 -16.35 -11.64 -43.23
N ILE A 30 -16.40 -12.91 -42.82
CA ILE A 30 -15.31 -13.65 -42.16
C ILE A 30 -14.35 -14.16 -43.25
N PRO A 31 -13.03 -13.90 -43.20
CA PRO A 31 -12.08 -14.59 -44.04
C PRO A 31 -11.47 -15.80 -43.31
N ASN A 32 -11.74 -16.98 -43.87
CA ASN A 32 -10.92 -18.17 -43.69
C ASN A 32 -9.58 -17.99 -44.40
N ALA A 33 -8.47 -18.26 -43.71
CA ALA A 33 -7.19 -18.57 -44.35
C ALA A 33 -6.36 -19.50 -43.47
N THR A 34 -6.31 -20.77 -43.87
CA THR A 34 -5.36 -21.78 -43.45
C THR A 34 -4.09 -21.68 -44.30
N SER A 35 -2.93 -21.89 -43.68
CA SER A 35 -1.66 -22.19 -44.34
C SER A 35 -0.80 -23.07 -43.40
N PRO A 36 -0.01 -24.02 -43.91
CA PRO A 36 0.17 -25.33 -43.29
C PRO A 36 1.52 -25.49 -42.58
N PHE A 37 1.54 -26.27 -41.51
CA PHE A 37 2.75 -26.89 -40.98
C PHE A 37 2.63 -28.41 -41.20
N LEU A 38 3.36 -28.93 -42.19
CA LEU A 38 3.62 -30.37 -42.40
C LEU A 38 4.29 -30.92 -41.11
N GLY A 39 3.96 -32.07 -40.54
CA GLY A 39 3.44 -33.31 -41.13
C GLY A 39 4.39 -34.43 -40.70
N SER A 40 4.09 -35.11 -39.58
CA SER A 40 4.65 -36.43 -39.28
C SER A 40 3.62 -37.28 -38.54
N THR A 41 3.02 -38.19 -39.29
CA THR A 41 2.13 -39.24 -38.80
C THR A 41 2.96 -40.48 -38.43
N ARG A 42 3.11 -40.76 -37.13
CA ARG A 42 3.38 -42.12 -36.64
C ARG A 42 2.44 -42.46 -35.51
N LYS A 43 1.69 -43.56 -35.70
CA LYS A 43 0.78 -44.19 -34.74
C LYS A 43 1.56 -44.55 -33.46
N ILE A 44 1.14 -44.02 -32.31
CA ILE A 44 1.67 -44.46 -31.02
C ILE A 44 0.90 -45.71 -30.57
N ARG A 45 1.63 -46.81 -30.53
CA ARG A 45 1.25 -48.11 -30.00
C ARG A 45 1.34 -48.05 -28.47
N ARG A 46 0.31 -48.54 -27.76
CA ARG A 46 0.38 -48.78 -26.30
C ARG A 46 1.47 -49.81 -26.01
N SER A 47 2.44 -49.47 -25.16
CA SER A 47 3.20 -50.45 -24.39
C SER A 47 3.62 -49.89 -23.02
N SER A 48 3.84 -50.83 -22.12
CA SER A 48 3.92 -50.79 -20.67
C SER A 48 5.08 -50.00 -20.06
N SER A 49 4.75 -49.46 -18.88
CA SER A 49 5.59 -49.19 -17.69
C SER A 49 7.10 -49.32 -17.80
N THR A 50 7.79 -48.21 -17.55
CA THR A 50 9.12 -48.21 -16.92
C THR A 50 9.24 -46.99 -16.01
N LYS A 51 9.56 -47.24 -14.74
CA LYS A 51 9.71 -46.24 -13.68
C LYS A 51 10.94 -45.38 -13.95
N LEU A 52 10.76 -44.05 -13.99
CA LEU A 52 11.85 -43.09 -13.88
C LEU A 52 11.74 -42.39 -12.51
N ASN A 53 12.73 -42.65 -11.67
CA ASN A 53 12.94 -42.00 -10.37
C ASN A 53 13.32 -40.54 -10.60
N LEU A 54 12.43 -39.61 -10.25
CA LEU A 54 12.76 -38.21 -10.07
C LEU A 54 12.77 -37.91 -8.57
N HIS A 55 13.97 -37.81 -7.98
CA HIS A 55 14.16 -37.28 -6.64
C HIS A 55 13.80 -35.79 -6.63
N ARG A 56 12.52 -35.50 -6.38
CA ARG A 56 12.07 -34.15 -6.02
C ARG A 56 12.29 -33.99 -4.52
N ARG A 57 13.27 -33.17 -4.12
CA ARG A 57 13.40 -32.69 -2.75
C ARG A 57 12.09 -31.98 -2.37
N SER A 58 11.28 -32.67 -1.59
CA SER A 58 10.10 -32.13 -0.93
C SER A 58 10.57 -31.20 0.18
N GLY A 59 10.72 -29.92 -0.13
CA GLY A 59 10.73 -28.88 0.89
C GLY A 59 9.30 -28.75 1.40
N THR A 60 9.07 -29.16 2.64
CA THR A 60 7.78 -29.03 3.32
C THR A 60 7.40 -27.55 3.40
N VAL A 61 6.48 -27.11 2.55
CA VAL A 61 5.79 -25.83 2.71
C VAL A 61 4.80 -26.04 3.85
N VAL A 62 5.17 -25.64 5.06
CA VAL A 62 4.26 -25.64 6.20
C VAL A 62 3.45 -24.34 6.10
N ALA A 63 2.17 -24.46 5.72
CA ALA A 63 1.22 -23.39 5.93
C ALA A 63 1.15 -23.10 7.44
N VAL A 64 1.22 -21.83 7.84
CA VAL A 64 1.10 -21.38 9.24
C VAL A 64 -0.38 -21.44 9.65
N SER A 65 -0.98 -22.63 9.54
CA SER A 65 -2.34 -22.92 10.00
C SER A 65 -2.40 -24.21 10.83
N ASP A 66 -1.28 -24.93 11.01
CA ASP A 66 -1.24 -26.21 11.75
C ASP A 66 -0.48 -26.17 13.10
N VAL A 67 -0.18 -24.99 13.65
CA VAL A 67 0.51 -24.85 14.97
C VAL A 67 -0.43 -24.48 16.12
N VAL A 68 -1.75 -24.54 15.93
CA VAL A 68 -2.71 -24.34 17.04
C VAL A 68 -3.63 -25.55 17.16
N LYS A 69 -3.11 -26.63 17.76
CA LYS A 69 -3.96 -27.67 18.35
C LYS A 69 -4.14 -27.41 19.84
N GLU A 70 -5.41 -27.20 20.15
CA GLU A 70 -6.09 -27.01 21.43
C GLU A 70 -5.37 -27.55 22.68
N LYS A 71 -5.06 -26.64 23.61
CA LYS A 71 -5.22 -26.90 25.05
C LYS A 71 -6.25 -25.93 25.59
N LYS A 72 -7.46 -26.42 25.86
CA LYS A 72 -8.46 -25.73 26.68
C LYS A 72 -7.87 -25.50 28.07
N SER A 73 -7.41 -24.27 28.31
CA SER A 73 -7.08 -23.74 29.62
C SER A 73 -8.17 -22.75 30.04
N LYS A 74 -8.51 -22.75 31.33
CA LYS A 74 -9.60 -21.98 31.93
C LYS A 74 -9.51 -20.49 31.57
N SER A 75 -10.66 -19.96 31.11
CA SER A 75 -10.90 -18.56 30.82
C SER A 75 -10.48 -17.66 31.99
N THR A 76 -9.32 -17.04 31.81
CA THR A 76 -8.98 -15.77 32.43
C THR A 76 -8.93 -14.83 31.23
N SER A 77 -9.76 -13.79 31.21
CA SER A 77 -9.78 -12.79 30.14
C SER A 77 -8.39 -12.13 30.03
N SER A 78 -7.48 -12.72 29.27
CA SER A 78 -6.18 -12.13 28.96
C SER A 78 -6.44 -11.07 27.89
N LEU A 79 -6.43 -9.81 28.31
CA LEU A 79 -6.50 -8.69 27.38
C LEU A 79 -5.33 -8.80 26.38
N LEU A 80 -5.63 -8.70 25.08
CA LEU A 80 -4.64 -8.81 23.99
C LEU A 80 -3.60 -7.68 24.03
N ILE A 81 -3.93 -6.57 24.68
CA ILE A 81 -3.09 -5.39 24.87
C ILE A 81 -3.35 -4.80 26.25
N THR A 82 -2.41 -3.99 26.73
CA THR A 82 -2.60 -3.18 27.94
C THR A 82 -3.60 -2.04 27.70
N LYS A 83 -4.11 -1.44 28.77
CA LYS A 83 -5.03 -0.30 28.69
C LYS A 83 -4.35 0.90 28.04
N GLU A 84 -3.08 1.13 28.38
CA GLU A 84 -2.25 2.22 27.87
C GLU A 84 -1.99 2.07 26.37
N GLU A 85 -1.67 0.84 25.91
CA GLU A 85 -1.58 0.55 24.48
C GLU A 85 -2.93 0.75 23.79
N GLY A 86 -4.03 0.32 24.42
CA GLY A 86 -5.37 0.51 23.86
C GLY A 86 -5.71 1.98 23.65
N LEU A 87 -5.40 2.81 24.64
CA LEU A 87 -5.62 4.25 24.56
C LEU A 87 -4.74 4.90 23.47
N GLU A 88 -3.47 4.53 23.39
CA GLU A 88 -2.56 5.06 22.36
C GLU A 88 -3.07 4.74 20.94
N LEU A 89 -3.50 3.50 20.69
CA LEU A 89 -4.04 3.09 19.38
C LEU A 89 -5.35 3.82 19.07
N TYR A 90 -6.22 3.98 20.07
CA TYR A 90 -7.47 4.71 19.92
C TYR A 90 -7.24 6.18 19.57
N GLU A 91 -6.40 6.87 20.33
CA GLU A 91 -6.11 8.29 20.15
C GLU A 91 -5.49 8.56 18.77
N ASP A 92 -4.58 7.68 18.31
CA ASP A 92 -3.95 7.80 16.98
C ASP A 92 -4.98 7.66 15.84
N MET A 93 -5.85 6.64 15.91
CA MET A 93 -6.90 6.42 14.90
C MET A 93 -7.95 7.55 14.90
N VAL A 94 -8.37 8.01 16.08
CA VAL A 94 -9.34 9.11 16.21
C VAL A 94 -8.74 10.42 15.70
N LEU A 95 -7.47 10.70 16.04
CA LEU A 95 -6.75 11.86 15.52
C LEU A 95 -6.70 11.81 13.99
N GLY A 96 -6.31 10.67 13.42
CA GLY A 96 -6.27 10.48 11.96
C GLY A 96 -7.63 10.75 11.32
N ARG A 97 -8.70 10.12 11.83
CA ARG A 97 -10.07 10.30 11.31
C ARG A 97 -10.53 11.76 11.39
N ALA A 98 -10.39 12.38 12.55
CA ALA A 98 -10.83 13.76 12.78
C ALA A 98 -10.01 14.76 11.95
N PHE A 99 -8.72 14.50 11.77
CA PHE A 99 -7.84 15.32 10.94
C PHE A 99 -8.27 15.27 9.47
N GLU A 100 -8.50 14.08 8.93
CA GLU A 100 -8.95 13.85 7.55
C GLU A 100 -10.32 14.49 7.28
N ASP A 101 -11.27 14.37 8.23
CA ASP A 101 -12.57 15.02 8.12
C ASP A 101 -12.47 16.56 8.14
N MET A 102 -11.55 17.10 8.94
CA MET A 102 -11.24 18.53 8.92
C MET A 102 -10.59 18.96 7.60
N CYS A 103 -9.70 18.13 7.02
CA CYS A 103 -9.11 18.39 5.71
C CYS A 103 -10.19 18.48 4.63
N ALA A 104 -11.16 17.56 4.64
CA ALA A 104 -12.32 17.62 3.75
C ALA A 104 -13.09 18.93 3.89
N GLN A 105 -13.41 19.34 5.12
CA GLN A 105 -14.11 20.60 5.38
C GLN A 105 -13.33 21.81 4.87
N MET A 106 -12.02 21.86 5.11
CA MET A 106 -11.18 22.98 4.69
C MET A 106 -11.00 23.06 3.17
N TYR A 107 -10.94 21.91 2.50
CA TYR A 107 -10.92 21.83 1.05
C TYR A 107 -12.21 22.39 0.44
N TYR A 108 -13.39 21.97 0.92
CA TYR A 108 -14.67 22.51 0.44
C TYR A 108 -14.86 24.00 0.73
N ARG A 109 -14.16 24.54 1.73
CA ARG A 109 -14.10 25.98 2.02
C ARG A 109 -13.04 26.73 1.20
N GLY A 110 -12.39 26.07 0.25
CA GLY A 110 -11.37 26.66 -0.62
C GLY A 110 -10.10 27.09 0.13
N LYS A 111 -9.76 26.42 1.25
CA LYS A 111 -8.58 26.72 2.06
C LYS A 111 -7.37 25.83 1.77
N MET A 112 -7.60 24.70 1.13
CA MET A 112 -6.56 23.77 0.68
C MET A 112 -6.52 23.76 -0.85
N PHE A 113 -5.33 23.69 -1.42
CA PHE A 113 -5.11 23.76 -2.87
C PHE A 113 -4.44 22.49 -3.38
N GLY A 114 -4.69 22.15 -4.65
CA GLY A 114 -4.15 20.94 -5.27
C GLY A 114 -5.00 19.69 -5.00
N PHE A 115 -4.41 18.52 -5.28
CA PHE A 115 -5.08 17.24 -5.09
C PHE A 115 -4.98 16.77 -3.64
N VAL A 116 -6.13 16.67 -2.97
CA VAL A 116 -6.21 16.19 -1.59
C VAL A 116 -6.72 14.76 -1.57
N HIS A 117 -5.86 13.84 -1.10
CA HIS A 117 -6.15 12.41 -1.03
C HIS A 117 -6.27 11.99 0.42
N LEU A 118 -7.50 11.70 0.83
CA LEU A 118 -7.79 11.43 2.23
C LEU A 118 -7.55 9.96 2.58
N TYR A 119 -7.09 9.70 3.80
CA TYR A 119 -6.78 8.35 4.28
C TYR A 119 -7.94 7.66 5.03
N ASN A 120 -9.13 8.29 5.08
CA ASN A 120 -10.30 7.77 5.79
C ASN A 120 -10.58 6.28 5.50
N GLY A 121 -10.70 5.50 6.57
CA GLY A 121 -11.02 4.06 6.52
C GLY A 121 -9.80 3.14 6.61
N GLN A 122 -8.59 3.68 6.59
CA GLN A 122 -7.35 2.90 6.62
C GLN A 122 -6.54 3.11 7.91
N GLU A 123 -7.09 3.84 8.89
CA GLU A 123 -6.36 4.30 10.09
C GLU A 123 -5.75 3.15 10.90
N ALA A 124 -6.46 2.02 11.00
CA ALA A 124 -5.97 0.83 11.70
C ALA A 124 -4.65 0.28 11.12
N VAL A 125 -4.44 0.40 9.80
CA VAL A 125 -3.21 -0.04 9.12
C VAL A 125 -2.03 0.83 9.56
N SER A 126 -2.13 2.14 9.34
CA SER A 126 -1.10 3.10 9.76
C SER A 126 -0.77 2.98 11.26
N THR A 127 -1.79 2.97 12.11
CA THR A 127 -1.65 2.92 13.57
C THR A 127 -0.99 1.61 14.01
N GLY A 128 -1.49 0.48 13.53
CA GLY A 128 -1.02 -0.85 13.95
C GLY A 128 0.46 -1.10 13.64
N PHE A 129 0.96 -0.53 12.53
CA PHE A 129 2.37 -0.62 12.13
C PHE A 129 3.25 0.48 12.74
N ILE A 130 2.89 1.75 12.57
CA ILE A 130 3.78 2.88 12.87
C ILE A 130 3.99 3.04 14.38
N LYS A 131 2.96 2.77 15.20
CA LYS A 131 3.05 2.85 16.67
C LYS A 131 3.90 1.75 17.31
N LEU A 132 4.48 0.83 16.51
CA LEU A 132 5.47 -0.14 16.96
C LEU A 132 6.91 0.28 16.63
N LEU A 133 7.10 1.34 15.85
CA LEU A 133 8.40 1.76 15.39
C LEU A 133 9.19 2.52 16.45
N LYS A 134 10.52 2.38 16.38
CA LYS A 134 11.46 3.28 17.06
C LYS A 134 11.58 4.59 16.26
N GLN A 135 12.13 5.63 16.87
CA GLN A 135 12.35 6.91 16.19
C GLN A 135 13.21 6.75 14.92
N GLN A 136 14.22 5.88 14.98
CA GLN A 136 15.19 5.64 13.91
C GLN A 136 14.65 4.79 12.75
N ASP A 137 13.54 4.09 12.96
CA ASP A 137 12.88 3.34 11.90
C ASP A 137 12.23 4.32 10.90
N SER A 138 12.30 3.96 9.63
CA SER A 138 11.87 4.83 8.52
C SER A 138 10.50 4.44 7.99
N VAL A 139 9.71 5.44 7.59
CA VAL A 139 8.42 5.25 6.92
C VAL A 139 8.48 5.91 5.56
N VAL A 140 8.14 5.15 4.52
CA VAL A 140 7.86 5.64 3.18
C VAL A 140 6.39 5.43 2.89
N SER A 141 5.71 6.50 2.48
CA SER A 141 4.26 6.54 2.28
C SER A 141 3.89 6.69 0.80
N THR A 142 2.59 6.57 0.51
CA THR A 142 1.97 7.03 -0.74
C THR A 142 1.62 8.52 -0.68
N TYR A 143 0.91 9.02 -1.68
CA TYR A 143 0.25 10.33 -1.67
C TYR A 143 -0.92 10.46 -0.66
N ARG A 144 -1.33 9.39 0.04
CA ARG A 144 -2.22 9.46 1.21
C ARG A 144 -1.39 9.36 2.49
N ASP A 145 -0.59 10.37 2.76
CA ASP A 145 0.45 10.36 3.79
C ASP A 145 0.11 11.11 5.07
N HIS A 146 -1.06 11.76 5.18
CA HIS A 146 -1.34 12.64 6.33
C HIS A 146 -1.37 11.85 7.62
N VAL A 147 -2.14 10.75 7.67
CA VAL A 147 -2.22 9.89 8.85
C VAL A 147 -0.89 9.18 9.11
N HIS A 148 -0.16 8.76 8.09
CA HIS A 148 1.20 8.21 8.29
C HIS A 148 2.14 9.23 8.97
N ALA A 149 2.06 10.51 8.59
CA ALA A 149 2.84 11.56 9.21
C ALA A 149 2.43 11.78 10.67
N LEU A 150 1.12 11.81 10.96
CA LEU A 150 0.58 11.93 12.32
C LEU A 150 1.03 10.75 13.20
N SER A 151 0.84 9.51 12.74
CA SER A 151 1.23 8.31 13.48
C SER A 151 2.74 8.24 13.73
N LYS A 152 3.57 8.80 12.82
CA LYS A 152 5.03 8.90 13.01
C LYS A 152 5.44 10.05 13.94
N GLY A 153 4.48 10.83 14.43
CA GLY A 153 4.66 11.89 15.43
C GLY A 153 4.79 13.30 14.86
N VAL A 154 4.66 13.49 13.54
CA VAL A 154 4.71 14.85 12.96
C VAL A 154 3.53 15.65 13.53
N PRO A 155 3.77 16.84 14.13
CA PRO A 155 2.71 17.57 14.79
C PRO A 155 1.54 17.90 13.84
N ALA A 156 0.31 17.64 14.26
CA ALA A 156 -0.89 17.91 13.45
C ALA A 156 -0.96 19.36 12.94
N ARG A 157 -0.48 20.32 13.73
CA ARG A 157 -0.37 21.72 13.32
C ARG A 157 0.56 21.91 12.11
N ALA A 158 1.68 21.19 12.07
CA ALA A 158 2.63 21.25 10.96
C ALA A 158 2.04 20.59 9.71
N VAL A 159 1.42 19.40 9.84
CA VAL A 159 0.73 18.73 8.73
C VAL A 159 -0.38 19.63 8.17
N MET A 160 -1.23 20.19 9.03
CA MET A 160 -2.29 21.12 8.59
C MET A 160 -1.73 22.41 7.98
N SER A 161 -0.60 22.92 8.49
CA SER A 161 0.08 24.08 7.88
C SER A 161 0.60 23.77 6.48
N GLU A 162 1.11 22.57 6.26
CA GLU A 162 1.58 22.10 4.96
C GLU A 162 0.42 22.06 3.95
N LEU A 163 -0.72 21.49 4.33
CA LEU A 163 -1.94 21.45 3.50
C LEU A 163 -2.50 22.84 3.14
N PHE A 164 -2.23 23.83 3.98
CA PHE A 164 -2.59 25.23 3.74
C PHE A 164 -1.52 26.01 2.95
N GLY A 165 -0.42 25.36 2.53
CA GLY A 165 0.68 25.99 1.80
C GLY A 165 1.46 27.00 2.66
N LYS A 166 1.51 26.82 3.97
CA LYS A 166 2.20 27.74 4.89
C LYS A 166 3.66 27.34 5.10
N THR A 167 4.53 28.33 5.31
CA THR A 167 5.94 28.12 5.63
C THR A 167 6.18 27.37 6.95
N THR A 168 5.17 27.32 7.83
CA THR A 168 5.17 26.52 9.07
C THR A 168 4.81 25.05 8.85
N GLY A 169 4.58 24.63 7.61
CA GLY A 169 4.39 23.21 7.25
C GLY A 169 5.67 22.40 7.40
N CYS A 170 5.54 21.08 7.51
CA CYS A 170 6.69 20.16 7.63
C CYS A 170 7.64 20.23 6.42
N CYS A 171 7.14 20.60 5.24
CA CYS A 171 7.90 20.84 4.01
C CYS A 171 7.85 22.33 3.60
N ARG A 172 7.57 23.24 4.54
CA ARG A 172 7.43 24.69 4.30
C ARG A 172 6.34 25.05 3.28
N GLY A 173 5.29 24.25 3.18
CA GLY A 173 4.15 24.47 2.30
C GLY A 173 4.40 24.09 0.83
N GLN A 174 5.54 23.47 0.52
CA GLN A 174 5.91 23.09 -0.85
C GLN A 174 5.47 21.67 -1.22
N GLY A 175 5.33 20.79 -0.24
CA GLY A 175 4.93 19.40 -0.47
C GLY A 175 3.42 19.25 -0.64
N GLY A 176 2.65 20.12 0.03
CA GLY A 176 1.19 20.07 -0.02
C GLY A 176 0.64 18.72 0.44
N SER A 177 -0.44 18.25 -0.17
CA SER A 177 -1.17 17.06 0.30
C SER A 177 -0.56 15.71 -0.08
N MET A 178 0.47 15.65 -0.93
CA MET A 178 0.98 14.37 -1.45
C MET A 178 2.46 14.12 -1.15
N HIS A 179 3.14 15.08 -0.53
CA HIS A 179 4.60 15.05 -0.33
C HIS A 179 4.98 15.50 1.09
N MET A 180 4.32 14.94 2.10
CA MET A 180 4.69 15.12 3.50
C MET A 180 6.04 14.45 3.75
N PHE A 181 6.98 15.21 4.30
CA PHE A 181 8.33 14.75 4.63
C PHE A 181 8.73 15.30 5.99
N SER A 182 9.49 14.52 6.76
CA SER A 182 10.02 14.96 8.05
C SER A 182 11.28 14.17 8.40
N SER A 183 12.44 14.80 8.26
CA SER A 183 13.73 14.18 8.59
C SER A 183 13.85 13.86 10.09
N GLU A 184 13.32 14.74 10.94
CA GLU A 184 13.30 14.55 12.40
C GLU A 184 12.57 13.26 12.79
N HIS A 185 11.48 12.94 12.06
CA HIS A 185 10.61 11.81 12.37
C HIS A 185 10.93 10.55 11.56
N ASN A 186 11.94 10.60 10.68
CA ASN A 186 12.23 9.55 9.69
C ASN A 186 11.00 9.19 8.82
N LEU A 187 10.19 10.19 8.49
CA LEU A 187 9.18 10.09 7.45
C LEU A 187 9.82 10.55 6.14
N LEU A 188 10.16 9.58 5.29
CA LEU A 188 10.96 9.80 4.09
C LEU A 188 10.17 10.38 2.90
N GLY A 189 8.85 10.53 3.04
CA GLY A 189 8.04 11.19 2.03
C GLY A 189 6.72 10.48 1.75
N GLY A 190 5.73 11.26 1.32
CA GLY A 190 4.72 10.81 0.38
C GLY A 190 5.16 11.04 -1.06
N PHE A 191 4.70 10.15 -1.93
CA PHE A 191 5.06 10.13 -3.34
C PHE A 191 3.79 10.13 -4.20
N ALA A 192 3.72 11.09 -5.13
CA ALA A 192 2.58 11.24 -6.05
C ALA A 192 2.63 10.24 -7.21
N PHE A 193 3.83 9.83 -7.64
CA PHE A 193 3.95 8.81 -8.68
C PHE A 193 3.81 7.41 -8.09
N ILE A 194 2.95 6.61 -8.74
CA ILE A 194 2.65 5.24 -8.30
C ILE A 194 3.93 4.40 -8.35
N GLY A 195 4.30 3.80 -7.22
CA GLY A 195 5.47 2.93 -7.12
C GLY A 195 6.80 3.63 -6.79
N GLU A 196 6.86 4.96 -6.86
CA GLU A 196 8.10 5.74 -6.65
C GLU A 196 8.71 5.54 -5.25
N GLY A 197 7.87 5.41 -4.21
CA GLY A 197 8.33 5.19 -2.85
C GLY A 197 8.99 3.82 -2.59
N ILE A 198 8.67 2.79 -3.38
CA ILE A 198 9.16 1.42 -3.14
C ILE A 198 10.70 1.32 -3.24
N PRO A 199 11.36 1.83 -4.31
CA PRO A 199 12.83 1.84 -4.38
C PRO A 199 13.46 2.75 -3.33
N VAL A 200 12.82 3.87 -2.96
CA VAL A 200 13.31 4.75 -1.87
C VAL A 200 13.34 3.98 -0.54
N ALA A 201 12.26 3.28 -0.21
CA ALA A 201 12.19 2.44 1.00
C ALA A 201 13.23 1.32 0.97
N THR A 202 13.43 0.69 -0.18
CA THR A 202 14.43 -0.36 -0.38
C THR A 202 15.85 0.19 -0.14
N GLY A 203 16.15 1.40 -0.60
CA GLY A 203 17.42 2.09 -0.34
C GLY A 203 17.62 2.47 1.13
N ALA A 204 16.56 2.91 1.82
CA ALA A 204 16.61 3.17 3.26
C ALA A 204 16.92 1.90 4.06
N ALA A 205 16.26 0.78 3.73
CA ALA A 205 16.53 -0.51 4.36
C ALA A 205 17.95 -1.03 4.06
N PHE A 206 18.43 -0.81 2.83
CA PHE A 206 19.82 -1.11 2.46
C PHE A 206 20.80 -0.29 3.30
N THR A 207 20.51 0.98 3.58
CA THR A 207 21.34 1.83 4.44
C THR A 207 21.48 1.24 5.84
N SER A 208 20.38 0.78 6.46
CA SER A 208 20.43 0.12 7.78
C SER A 208 21.33 -1.12 7.77
N LYS A 209 21.19 -1.97 6.73
CA LYS A 209 22.05 -3.15 6.57
C LYS A 209 23.51 -2.77 6.36
N TYR A 210 23.78 -1.77 5.53
CA TYR A 210 25.14 -1.30 5.21
C TYR A 210 25.83 -0.72 6.46
N LYS A 211 25.12 0.07 7.26
CA LYS A 211 25.61 0.57 8.56
C LYS A 211 26.04 -0.56 9.48
N ARG A 212 25.16 -1.56 9.64
CA ARG A 212 25.43 -2.74 10.48
C ARG A 212 26.62 -3.57 9.98
N GLU A 213 26.62 -3.93 8.70
CA GLU A 213 27.53 -4.96 8.17
C GLU A 213 28.84 -4.38 7.63
N VAL A 214 28.81 -3.20 7.04
CA VAL A 214 29.97 -2.57 6.38
C VAL A 214 30.61 -1.50 7.27
N LEU A 215 29.81 -0.57 7.79
CA LEU A 215 30.32 0.50 8.67
C LEU A 215 30.54 0.06 10.12
N LYS A 216 30.17 -1.19 10.47
CA LYS A 216 30.37 -1.81 11.78
C LYS A 216 29.62 -1.11 12.92
N GLU A 217 28.51 -0.45 12.61
CA GLU A 217 27.54 0.05 13.60
C GLU A 217 26.66 -1.12 14.07
N ALA A 218 27.20 -1.98 14.94
CA ALA A 218 26.59 -3.25 15.32
C ALA A 218 25.21 -3.12 16.00
N ASP A 219 24.92 -1.96 16.58
CA ASP A 219 23.67 -1.59 17.23
C ASP A 219 22.60 -1.06 16.25
N CYS A 220 22.95 -0.81 14.98
CA CYS A 220 21.99 -0.36 13.97
C CYS A 220 20.98 -1.48 13.69
N ASP A 221 19.75 -1.30 14.16
CA ASP A 221 18.63 -2.22 13.97
C ASP A 221 17.40 -1.60 13.33
N HIS A 222 17.61 -0.53 12.58
CA HIS A 222 16.51 0.23 12.00
C HIS A 222 15.78 -0.58 10.93
N VAL A 223 14.46 -0.54 11.00
CA VAL A 223 13.54 -1.16 10.05
C VAL A 223 12.92 -0.08 9.17
N THR A 224 12.61 -0.42 7.92
CA THR A 224 11.84 0.45 7.03
C THR A 224 10.46 -0.13 6.77
N LEU A 225 9.42 0.69 6.86
CA LEU A 225 8.09 0.37 6.35
C LEU A 225 7.87 1.05 4.99
N ALA A 226 7.40 0.28 4.01
CA ALA A 226 7.03 0.77 2.70
C ALA A 226 5.53 0.58 2.49
N PHE A 227 4.74 1.65 2.58
CA PHE A 227 3.29 1.63 2.37
C PHE A 227 2.96 1.91 0.90
N PHE A 228 2.06 1.11 0.32
CA PHE A 228 1.52 1.34 -1.02
C PHE A 228 0.16 0.66 -1.25
N GLY A 229 -0.66 1.23 -2.13
CA GLY A 229 -1.97 0.66 -2.46
C GLY A 229 -1.90 -0.55 -3.39
N ASP A 230 -2.99 -1.31 -3.46
CA ASP A 230 -3.16 -2.51 -4.29
C ASP A 230 -2.85 -2.29 -5.77
N GLY A 231 -3.29 -1.17 -6.34
CA GLY A 231 -3.00 -0.82 -7.74
C GLY A 231 -1.50 -0.71 -8.04
N THR A 232 -0.70 -0.35 -7.04
CA THR A 232 0.76 -0.20 -7.18
C THR A 232 1.43 -1.55 -7.45
N CYS A 233 0.88 -2.65 -6.94
CA CYS A 233 1.44 -3.99 -7.03
C CYS A 233 1.46 -4.58 -8.45
N ASN A 234 0.93 -3.85 -9.43
CA ASN A 234 1.01 -4.19 -10.85
C ASN A 234 2.20 -3.53 -11.58
N ASN A 235 2.96 -2.66 -10.90
CA ASN A 235 4.14 -2.01 -11.48
C ASN A 235 5.37 -2.92 -11.40
N GLY A 236 6.24 -2.85 -12.42
CA GLY A 236 7.50 -3.61 -12.45
C GLY A 236 8.41 -3.35 -11.24
N GLN A 237 8.47 -2.09 -10.80
CA GLN A 237 9.26 -1.64 -9.64
C GLN A 237 8.93 -2.41 -8.35
N PHE A 238 7.66 -2.83 -8.17
CA PHE A 238 7.25 -3.64 -7.03
C PHE A 238 8.01 -4.98 -7.03
N PHE A 239 7.98 -5.72 -8.14
CA PHE A 239 8.65 -7.02 -8.25
C PHE A 239 10.18 -6.91 -8.17
N GLU A 240 10.76 -5.88 -8.80
CA GLU A 240 12.20 -5.61 -8.75
C GLU A 240 12.66 -5.38 -7.30
N CYS A 241 11.92 -4.57 -6.54
CA CYS A 241 12.26 -4.29 -5.14
C CYS A 241 12.03 -5.49 -4.22
N LEU A 242 10.96 -6.28 -4.41
CA LEU A 242 10.77 -7.52 -3.66
C LEU A 242 11.94 -8.49 -3.86
N ASN A 243 12.37 -8.68 -5.11
CA ASN A 243 13.51 -9.53 -5.45
C ASN A 243 14.80 -9.05 -4.76
N MET A 244 15.10 -7.76 -4.86
CA MET A 244 16.31 -7.17 -4.28
C MET A 244 16.30 -7.23 -2.75
N ALA A 245 15.17 -6.91 -2.12
CA ALA A 245 15.01 -6.98 -0.68
C ALA A 245 15.18 -8.41 -0.15
N ALA A 246 14.63 -9.41 -0.85
CA ALA A 246 14.78 -10.81 -0.49
C ALA A 246 16.24 -11.28 -0.66
N LEU A 247 16.86 -10.97 -1.81
CA LEU A 247 18.25 -11.32 -2.12
C LEU A 247 19.22 -10.82 -1.04
N TRP A 248 19.05 -9.58 -0.59
CA TRP A 248 19.94 -8.96 0.39
C TRP A 248 19.47 -9.10 1.84
N LYS A 249 18.33 -9.77 2.07
CA LYS A 249 17.70 -9.89 3.39
C LYS A 249 17.56 -8.52 4.08
N LEU A 250 16.99 -7.55 3.35
CA LEU A 250 16.85 -6.20 3.87
C LEU A 250 15.85 -6.13 5.05
N PRO A 251 16.10 -5.24 6.03
CA PRO A 251 15.19 -5.00 7.16
C PRO A 251 14.00 -4.11 6.73
N ILE A 252 13.14 -4.63 5.86
CA ILE A 252 11.99 -3.90 5.30
C ILE A 252 10.70 -4.71 5.42
N VAL A 253 9.60 -4.02 5.71
CA VAL A 253 8.24 -4.57 5.60
C VAL A 253 7.51 -3.83 4.48
N PHE A 254 7.03 -4.57 3.50
CA PHE A 254 6.20 -4.07 2.43
C PHE A 254 4.73 -4.18 2.87
N VAL A 255 4.09 -3.05 3.11
CA VAL A 255 2.72 -2.96 3.62
C VAL A 255 1.80 -2.53 2.48
N VAL A 256 0.98 -3.45 2.01
CA VAL A 256 -0.01 -3.21 0.96
C VAL A 256 -1.32 -2.79 1.61
N GLU A 257 -1.77 -1.60 1.29
CA GLU A 257 -3.05 -1.04 1.72
C GLU A 257 -4.09 -1.35 0.65
N ASN A 258 -4.62 -2.58 0.69
CA ASN A 258 -5.59 -3.01 -0.28
C ASN A 258 -6.97 -2.46 0.08
N ASN A 259 -7.23 -1.24 -0.37
CA ASN A 259 -8.51 -0.56 -0.17
C ASN A 259 -9.54 -0.89 -1.26
N LEU A 260 -9.28 -1.94 -2.04
CA LEU A 260 -10.07 -2.53 -3.13
C LEU A 260 -10.14 -1.71 -4.42
N TRP A 261 -9.52 -0.53 -4.50
CA TRP A 261 -9.70 0.40 -5.62
C TRP A 261 -8.47 1.26 -5.97
N ALA A 262 -8.05 1.16 -7.23
CA ALA A 262 -7.09 2.07 -7.84
C ALA A 262 -7.81 3.12 -8.72
N ILE A 263 -8.08 4.31 -8.15
CA ILE A 263 -8.99 5.30 -8.73
C ILE A 263 -10.38 4.68 -8.94
N GLY A 264 -10.75 4.35 -10.18
CA GLY A 264 -11.98 3.63 -10.55
C GLY A 264 -11.76 2.17 -10.98
N MET A 265 -10.53 1.67 -10.94
CA MET A 265 -10.21 0.28 -11.25
C MET A 265 -10.39 -0.59 -9.99
N SER A 266 -11.38 -1.49 -10.01
CA SER A 266 -11.58 -2.49 -8.95
C SER A 266 -10.42 -3.48 -8.88
N HIS A 267 -9.96 -3.75 -7.66
CA HIS A 267 -8.90 -4.70 -7.32
C HIS A 267 -9.12 -6.10 -7.94
N LEU A 268 -10.36 -6.62 -7.86
CA LEU A 268 -10.71 -7.95 -8.38
C LEU A 268 -10.56 -8.08 -9.90
N ARG A 269 -10.41 -6.95 -10.61
CA ARG A 269 -10.26 -6.87 -12.06
C ARG A 269 -8.90 -6.32 -12.49
N ALA A 270 -7.99 -6.04 -11.55
CA ALA A 270 -6.73 -5.34 -11.81
C ALA A 270 -5.56 -6.29 -12.15
N THR A 271 -5.64 -7.56 -11.77
CA THR A 271 -4.56 -8.56 -11.90
C THR A 271 -5.15 -9.96 -12.08
N SER A 272 -4.38 -10.87 -12.70
CA SER A 272 -4.79 -12.27 -12.90
C SER A 272 -4.92 -13.06 -11.59
N ASP A 273 -4.15 -12.69 -10.57
CA ASP A 273 -4.29 -13.18 -9.20
C ASP A 273 -4.45 -11.96 -8.29
N PRO A 274 -5.66 -11.71 -7.75
CA PRO A 274 -5.94 -10.61 -6.84
C PRO A 274 -5.25 -10.74 -5.49
N GLN A 275 -4.91 -11.94 -5.02
CA GLN A 275 -4.35 -12.12 -3.69
C GLN A 275 -2.87 -11.69 -3.66
N ILE A 276 -2.63 -10.41 -3.34
CA ILE A 276 -1.31 -9.77 -3.45
C ILE A 276 -0.29 -10.42 -2.51
N TYR A 277 -0.69 -10.82 -1.31
CA TYR A 277 0.20 -11.50 -0.36
C TYR A 277 0.86 -12.76 -0.94
N LYS A 278 0.21 -13.45 -1.90
CA LYS A 278 0.78 -14.63 -2.57
C LYS A 278 1.94 -14.31 -3.50
N LYS A 279 2.16 -13.04 -3.84
CA LYS A 279 3.31 -12.61 -4.66
C LYS A 279 4.64 -12.67 -3.89
N GLY A 280 4.60 -12.58 -2.56
CA GLY A 280 5.79 -12.67 -1.70
C GLY A 280 6.53 -14.02 -1.82
N PRO A 281 5.85 -15.17 -1.64
CA PRO A 281 6.45 -16.49 -1.73
C PRO A 281 7.23 -16.78 -3.02
N ALA A 282 6.90 -16.13 -4.14
CA ALA A 282 7.65 -16.26 -5.40
C ALA A 282 9.13 -15.82 -5.27
N PHE A 283 9.44 -14.97 -4.29
CA PHE A 283 10.79 -14.49 -3.98
C PHE A 283 11.39 -15.13 -2.73
N GLY A 284 10.74 -16.15 -2.16
CA GLY A 284 11.13 -16.72 -0.86
C GLY A 284 10.86 -15.80 0.33
N MET A 285 9.97 -14.81 0.16
CA MET A 285 9.53 -13.86 1.18
C MET A 285 8.19 -14.31 1.78
N PRO A 286 8.00 -14.22 3.12
CA PRO A 286 6.68 -14.46 3.71
C PRO A 286 5.66 -13.44 3.18
N GLY A 287 4.48 -13.96 2.80
CA GLY A 287 3.32 -13.18 2.41
C GLY A 287 2.18 -13.41 3.40
N ILE A 288 1.66 -12.34 4.00
CA ILE A 288 0.62 -12.39 5.03
C ILE A 288 -0.58 -11.57 4.56
N HIS A 289 -1.78 -12.11 4.70
CA HIS A 289 -3.04 -11.37 4.54
C HIS A 289 -3.62 -11.11 5.92
N VAL A 290 -4.12 -9.89 6.14
CA VAL A 290 -4.74 -9.47 7.39
C VAL A 290 -5.93 -8.58 7.11
N ASP A 291 -6.95 -8.71 7.94
CA ASP A 291 -8.04 -7.75 8.04
C ASP A 291 -7.47 -6.41 8.51
N GLY A 292 -7.29 -5.49 7.56
CA GLY A 292 -6.69 -4.19 7.74
C GLY A 292 -7.59 -3.20 8.48
N MET A 293 -8.84 -3.57 8.75
CA MET A 293 -9.73 -2.78 9.60
C MET A 293 -9.51 -3.09 11.08
N ASP A 294 -9.07 -4.30 11.43
CA ASP A 294 -8.84 -4.72 12.81
C ASP A 294 -7.43 -4.35 13.29
N VAL A 295 -7.31 -3.23 14.00
CA VAL A 295 -6.02 -2.73 14.50
C VAL A 295 -5.27 -3.72 15.38
N LEU A 296 -5.95 -4.62 16.10
CA LEU A 296 -5.29 -5.62 16.94
C LEU A 296 -4.64 -6.71 16.11
N LYS A 297 -5.33 -7.19 15.07
CA LYS A 297 -4.76 -8.15 14.10
C LYS A 297 -3.62 -7.53 13.30
N VAL A 298 -3.80 -6.30 12.81
CA VAL A 298 -2.74 -5.55 12.11
C VAL A 298 -1.50 -5.44 13.00
N ARG A 299 -1.69 -5.03 14.27
CA ARG A 299 -0.59 -4.86 15.24
C ARG A 299 0.11 -6.19 15.54
N GLU A 300 -0.62 -7.31 15.63
CA GLU A 300 -0.01 -8.64 15.82
C GLU A 300 0.91 -9.00 14.65
N VAL A 301 0.43 -8.84 13.41
CA VAL A 301 1.22 -9.10 12.20
C VAL A 301 2.43 -8.15 12.12
N ALA A 302 2.22 -6.87 12.42
CA ALA A 302 3.26 -5.86 12.42
C ALA A 302 4.37 -6.17 13.44
N LYS A 303 4.01 -6.63 14.66
CA LYS A 303 4.98 -7.03 15.70
C LYS A 303 5.95 -8.08 15.17
N GLU A 304 5.47 -9.15 14.55
CA GLU A 304 6.36 -10.19 14.02
C GLU A 304 7.10 -9.73 12.76
N ALA A 305 6.45 -9.06 11.82
CA ALA A 305 7.09 -8.59 10.58
C ALA A 305 8.25 -7.62 10.86
N ILE A 306 8.04 -6.67 11.79
CA ILE A 306 9.07 -5.71 12.23
C ILE A 306 10.17 -6.44 12.99
N ALA A 307 9.83 -7.36 13.91
CA ALA A 307 10.84 -8.12 14.65
C ALA A 307 11.70 -8.98 13.72
N ARG A 308 11.09 -9.67 12.74
CA ARG A 308 11.78 -10.44 11.71
C ARG A 308 12.77 -9.60 10.91
N ALA A 309 12.33 -8.44 10.42
CA ALA A 309 13.17 -7.48 9.71
C ALA A 309 14.36 -7.05 10.60
N ARG A 310 14.09 -6.71 11.86
CA ARG A 310 15.09 -6.27 12.85
C ARG A 310 16.15 -7.34 13.15
N ARG A 311 15.72 -8.62 13.24
CA ARG A 311 16.58 -9.81 13.42
C ARG A 311 17.40 -10.15 12.17
N GLY A 312 17.22 -9.45 11.04
CA GLY A 312 17.97 -9.68 9.80
C GLY A 312 17.54 -10.93 9.04
N GLU A 313 16.33 -11.43 9.31
CA GLU A 313 15.78 -12.61 8.63
C GLU A 313 15.18 -12.28 7.27
N GLY A 314 15.23 -11.01 6.87
CA GLY A 314 14.79 -10.51 5.58
C GLY A 314 13.38 -9.91 5.60
N PRO A 315 12.87 -9.55 4.41
CA PRO A 315 11.63 -8.80 4.29
C PRO A 315 10.37 -9.63 4.55
N THR A 316 9.25 -8.92 4.69
CA THR A 316 7.89 -9.50 4.73
C THR A 316 6.96 -8.67 3.84
N LEU A 317 6.07 -9.33 3.10
CA LEU A 317 4.96 -8.71 2.38
C LEU A 317 3.67 -8.90 3.19
N VAL A 318 3.03 -7.81 3.57
CA VAL A 318 1.75 -7.84 4.30
C VAL A 318 0.69 -7.14 3.50
N GLU A 319 -0.37 -7.85 3.14
CA GLU A 319 -1.58 -7.30 2.54
C GLU A 319 -2.62 -7.04 3.62
N CYS A 320 -2.86 -5.75 3.87
CA CYS A 320 -3.90 -5.27 4.76
C CYS A 320 -5.14 -4.96 3.91
N GLU A 321 -6.14 -5.82 3.97
CA GLU A 321 -7.41 -5.59 3.29
C GLU A 321 -8.25 -4.58 4.09
N THR A 322 -8.52 -3.44 3.48
CA THR A 322 -9.15 -2.28 4.11
C THR A 322 -10.12 -1.66 3.11
N TYR A 323 -10.67 -0.48 3.41
CA TYR A 323 -11.63 0.15 2.52
C TYR A 323 -11.48 1.66 2.48
N ARG A 324 -11.48 2.22 1.26
CA ARG A 324 -11.38 3.67 1.04
C ARG A 324 -12.76 4.31 1.19
N PHE A 325 -12.99 4.95 2.33
CA PHE A 325 -14.30 5.51 2.69
C PHE A 325 -14.70 6.75 1.91
N ARG A 326 -13.75 7.43 1.26
CA ARG A 326 -14.07 8.57 0.40
C ARG A 326 -13.66 8.26 -1.03
N GLY A 327 -14.00 9.15 -1.94
CA GLY A 327 -13.53 9.05 -3.32
C GLY A 327 -12.01 9.04 -3.43
N HIS A 328 -11.50 8.82 -4.63
CA HIS A 328 -10.06 8.75 -4.84
C HIS A 328 -9.36 10.01 -4.34
N SER A 329 -9.91 11.18 -4.66
CA SER A 329 -9.49 12.46 -4.10
C SER A 329 -10.73 13.31 -3.84
N LEU A 330 -10.59 14.44 -3.15
CA LEU A 330 -11.72 15.37 -3.00
C LEU A 330 -12.17 16.00 -4.32
N ALA A 331 -11.33 15.94 -5.37
CA ALA A 331 -11.68 16.34 -6.73
C ALA A 331 -12.28 15.18 -7.57
N ASP A 332 -12.20 13.95 -7.08
CA ASP A 332 -12.74 12.74 -7.71
C ASP A 332 -13.60 11.98 -6.69
N PRO A 333 -14.87 12.38 -6.50
CA PRO A 333 -15.75 11.84 -5.47
C PRO A 333 -16.23 10.41 -5.76
N ASP A 334 -15.76 9.78 -6.85
CA ASP A 334 -15.89 8.34 -7.13
C ASP A 334 -17.34 7.91 -7.44
N GLU A 335 -17.87 8.42 -8.55
CA GLU A 335 -19.23 8.14 -9.07
C GLU A 335 -19.41 6.69 -9.60
N LEU A 336 -18.33 5.91 -9.66
CA LEU A 336 -18.31 4.57 -10.26
C LEU A 336 -18.59 3.44 -9.26
N ARG A 337 -18.70 3.76 -7.97
CA ARG A 337 -18.99 2.80 -6.90
C ARG A 337 -20.49 2.68 -6.62
N ASP A 338 -20.93 1.48 -6.28
CA ASP A 338 -22.31 1.25 -5.83
C ASP A 338 -22.52 1.91 -4.46
N PRO A 339 -23.41 2.92 -4.34
CA PRO A 339 -23.62 3.66 -3.10
C PRO A 339 -24.18 2.81 -1.96
N VAL A 340 -24.91 1.72 -2.26
CA VAL A 340 -25.48 0.83 -1.22
C VAL A 340 -24.39 0.01 -0.55
N PHE A 341 -23.50 -0.58 -1.36
CA PHE A 341 -22.36 -1.34 -0.86
C PHE A 341 -21.40 -0.45 -0.05
N ASP A 342 -21.20 0.79 -0.49
CA ASP A 342 -20.32 1.74 0.17
C ASP A 342 -20.84 2.12 1.58
N ASP A 343 -22.15 2.34 1.73
CA ASP A 343 -22.77 2.70 3.01
C ASP A 343 -22.81 1.52 4.00
N GLU A 344 -23.10 0.31 3.52
CA GLU A 344 -23.05 -0.93 4.33
C GLU A 344 -21.63 -1.21 4.83
N THR A 345 -20.63 -1.06 3.96
CA THR A 345 -19.22 -1.27 4.31
C THR A 345 -18.76 -0.22 5.32
N ARG A 346 -19.05 1.07 5.10
CA ARG A 346 -18.73 2.15 6.05
C ARG A 346 -19.37 1.91 7.41
N THR A 347 -20.65 1.54 7.45
CA THR A 347 -21.40 1.31 8.70
C THR A 347 -20.86 0.10 9.46
N THR A 348 -20.57 -1.00 8.76
CA THR A 348 -19.97 -2.19 9.38
C THR A 348 -18.57 -1.90 9.90
N CYS A 349 -17.76 -1.14 9.16
CA CYS A 349 -16.41 -0.77 9.56
C CYS A 349 -16.38 0.23 10.73
N MET A 350 -17.30 1.20 10.80
CA MET A 350 -17.39 2.14 11.92
C MET A 350 -17.95 1.49 13.20
N CYS A 351 -18.90 0.57 13.08
CA CYS A 351 -19.56 -0.05 14.23
C CYS A 351 -18.85 -1.31 14.76
N HIS A 352 -18.13 -2.05 13.91
CA HIS A 352 -17.58 -3.38 14.27
C HIS A 352 -16.12 -3.58 13.84
N GLY A 353 -15.70 -3.02 12.70
CA GLY A 353 -14.45 -3.42 12.02
C GLY A 353 -13.16 -2.75 12.49
N THR A 354 -13.21 -1.52 12.99
CA THR A 354 -12.02 -0.69 13.32
C THR A 354 -11.28 -1.08 14.62
N GLY A 355 -11.72 -2.15 15.29
CA GLY A 355 -11.25 -2.50 16.63
C GLY A 355 -11.71 -1.53 17.73
N TYR A 356 -12.44 -0.45 17.40
CA TYR A 356 -12.99 0.50 18.38
C TYR A 356 -13.78 -0.19 19.51
N PRO A 357 -14.70 -1.13 19.26
CA PRO A 357 -15.44 -1.80 20.33
C PRO A 357 -14.56 -2.69 21.21
N LEU A 358 -13.54 -3.34 20.62
CA LEU A 358 -12.61 -4.21 21.35
C LEU A 358 -11.63 -3.40 22.21
N ILE A 359 -11.22 -2.22 21.72
CA ILE A 359 -10.42 -1.27 22.50
C ILE A 359 -11.28 -0.67 23.62
N LEU A 360 -12.51 -0.23 23.36
CA LEU A 360 -13.40 0.29 24.40
C LEU A 360 -13.69 -0.75 25.49
N HIS A 361 -13.88 -2.02 25.09
CA HIS A 361 -14.00 -3.12 26.04
C HIS A 361 -12.72 -3.35 26.86
N SER A 362 -11.51 -3.20 26.28
CA SER A 362 -10.25 -3.27 27.04
C SER A 362 -10.02 -2.06 27.95
N LEU A 363 -10.58 -0.90 27.58
CA LEU A 363 -10.59 0.32 28.38
C LEU A 363 -11.63 0.28 29.52
N GLY A 364 -12.54 -0.71 29.52
CA GLY A 364 -13.61 -0.88 30.50
C GLY A 364 -14.76 0.12 30.33
N GLN A 365 -15.01 0.59 29.11
CA GLN A 365 -16.06 1.54 28.75
C GLN A 365 -17.18 0.90 27.94
#